data_AF-A0A0F9F9Q5-F1
#
_entry.id   AF-A0A0F9F9Q5-F1
#
_cell.length_a   1.000
_cell.length_b   1.000
_cell.length_c   1.000
_cell.angle_alpha   90.00
_cell.angle_beta   90.00
_cell.angle_gamma   90.00
#
_symmetry.space_group_name_H-M   'P 1'
#
loop_
_entity.id
_entity.type
_entity.pdbx_description
1 polymer ?
#
loop_
_entity_poly.entity_id
_entity_poly.type
_entity_poly.pdbx_seq_one_letter_code
_entity_poly.pdbx_strand_id
1 'polypeptide(L)'
;VRPHLHLNEDSVIEVTNGEIAGSIESLGLLSRMKWPVLVGLQVQKLVVKLREPAQIIDDVYNGLVDKYGDKQESGETAVIFPGDFQHRPVSAGHIQFLADRKLLMAQTVQVDADKIRLPLEIDGKPLQIEPTILIALEKLLIVE
;
A
#
# COMPACT_ATOMS: atom_id res chain seq x y z
N VAL A 1 -30.40 -17.45 14.07
CA VAL A 1 -29.67 -16.34 14.72
C VAL A 1 -29.14 -15.46 13.60
N ARG A 2 -29.68 -14.24 13.42
CA ARG A 2 -29.14 -13.30 12.42
C ARG A 2 -27.83 -12.78 12.99
N PRO A 3 -26.69 -12.86 12.29
CA PRO A 3 -25.48 -12.19 12.75
C PRO A 3 -25.77 -10.70 12.73
N HIS A 4 -25.71 -10.07 13.91
CA HIS A 4 -25.91 -8.64 14.06
C HIS A 4 -24.83 -7.92 13.25
N LEU A 5 -25.28 -7.14 12.27
CA LEU A 5 -24.44 -6.19 11.55
C LEU A 5 -23.95 -5.14 12.54
N HIS A 6 -22.72 -5.29 13.02
CA HIS A 6 -21.93 -4.14 13.41
C HIS A 6 -21.24 -3.62 12.16
N LEU A 7 -21.99 -2.87 11.35
CA LEU A 7 -21.38 -1.83 10.52
C LEU A 7 -20.93 -0.78 11.53
N ASN A 8 -19.64 -0.76 11.87
CA ASN A 8 -19.11 0.31 12.68
C ASN A 8 -19.29 1.62 11.90
N GLU A 9 -19.98 2.56 12.52
CA GLU A 9 -20.13 3.93 12.04
C GLU A 9 -18.73 4.59 12.01
N ASP A 10 -18.36 5.13 10.85
CA ASP A 10 -17.21 6.02 10.62
C ASP A 10 -15.85 5.56 11.18
N SER A 11 -15.39 4.36 10.78
CA SER A 11 -14.00 3.95 11.04
C SER A 11 -13.04 4.77 10.19
N VAL A 12 -12.37 5.77 10.77
CA VAL A 12 -11.23 6.43 10.12
C VAL A 12 -9.94 5.73 10.52
N ILE A 13 -9.21 5.21 9.54
CA ILE A 13 -7.88 4.61 9.74
C ILE A 13 -6.83 5.65 9.34
N GLU A 14 -5.90 5.89 10.26
CA GLU A 14 -4.74 6.73 10.03
C GLU A 14 -3.58 5.90 9.46
N VAL A 15 -3.17 6.21 8.22
CA VAL A 15 -2.07 5.54 7.52
C VAL A 15 -1.14 6.55 6.89
N THR A 16 0.13 6.19 6.72
CA THR A 16 1.08 6.97 5.93
C THR A 16 0.98 6.62 4.45
N ASN A 17 1.43 7.53 3.59
CA ASN A 17 1.54 7.25 2.16
C ASN A 17 2.44 6.04 1.87
N GLY A 18 3.51 5.84 2.66
CA GLY A 18 4.35 4.65 2.56
C GLY A 18 3.62 3.36 2.89
N GLU A 19 2.74 3.39 3.90
CA GLU A 19 1.87 2.25 4.23
C GLU A 19 0.87 1.99 3.10
N ILE A 20 0.22 3.02 2.55
CA ILE A 20 -0.68 2.86 1.39
C ILE A 20 0.04 2.21 0.22
N ALA A 21 1.18 2.77 -0.19
CA ALA A 21 1.97 2.27 -1.33
C ALA A 21 2.40 0.80 -1.10
N GLY A 22 2.86 0.46 0.10
CA GLY A 22 3.25 -0.91 0.47
C GLY A 22 2.06 -1.88 0.56
N SER A 23 0.85 -1.38 0.82
CA SER A 23 -0.36 -2.20 0.96
C SER A 23 -0.98 -2.61 -0.39
N ILE A 24 -0.77 -1.86 -1.48
CA ILE A 24 -1.53 -2.09 -2.75
C ILE A 24 -1.31 -3.48 -3.33
N GLU A 25 -0.07 -3.94 -3.41
CA GLU A 25 0.23 -5.29 -3.94
C GLU A 25 -0.38 -6.38 -3.05
N SER A 26 -0.19 -6.23 -1.74
CA SER A 26 -0.72 -7.16 -0.72
C SER A 26 -2.25 -7.23 -0.76
N LEU A 27 -2.93 -6.08 -0.92
CA LEU A 27 -4.38 -6.04 -1.13
C LEU A 27 -4.80 -6.66 -2.45
N GLY A 28 -4.02 -6.48 -3.52
CA GLY A 28 -4.23 -7.14 -4.80
C GLY A 28 -4.17 -8.66 -4.67
N LEU A 29 -3.19 -9.19 -3.94
CA LEU A 29 -3.09 -10.63 -3.62
C LEU A 29 -4.28 -11.09 -2.78
N LEU A 30 -4.60 -10.38 -1.70
CA LEU A 30 -5.73 -10.68 -0.83
C LEU A 30 -7.04 -10.73 -1.62
N SER A 31 -7.27 -9.77 -2.52
CA SER A 31 -8.49 -9.66 -3.33
C SER A 31 -8.73 -10.83 -4.29
N ARG A 32 -7.66 -11.56 -4.65
CA ARG A 32 -7.71 -12.73 -5.55
C ARG A 32 -7.99 -14.04 -4.81
N MET A 33 -7.92 -14.04 -3.48
CA MET A 33 -8.22 -15.23 -2.67
C MET A 33 -9.73 -15.51 -2.64
N LYS A 34 -10.10 -16.77 -2.42
CA LYS A 34 -11.50 -17.19 -2.29
C LYS A 34 -11.97 -16.95 -0.86
N TRP A 35 -12.66 -15.85 -0.64
CA TRP A 35 -13.21 -15.47 0.65
C TRP A 35 -14.68 -15.86 0.81
N PRO A 36 -15.16 -16.02 2.06
CA PRO A 36 -16.57 -15.83 2.36
C PRO A 36 -17.07 -14.49 1.81
N VAL A 37 -18.30 -14.46 1.30
CA VAL A 37 -18.86 -13.32 0.55
C VAL A 37 -18.67 -11.97 1.25
N LEU A 38 -18.90 -11.91 2.56
CA LEU A 38 -18.78 -10.68 3.34
C LEU A 38 -17.33 -10.18 3.45
N VAL A 39 -16.39 -11.08 3.71
CA VAL A 39 -14.96 -10.74 3.78
C VAL A 39 -14.47 -10.29 2.40
N GLY A 40 -14.86 -11.00 1.34
CA GLY A 40 -14.54 -10.62 -0.04
C GLY A 40 -15.05 -9.21 -0.38
N LEU A 41 -16.28 -8.87 0.02
CA LEU A 41 -16.83 -7.53 -0.18
C LEU A 41 -16.05 -6.46 0.60
N GLN A 42 -15.66 -6.73 1.85
CA GLN A 42 -14.84 -5.81 2.66
C GLN A 42 -13.46 -5.57 2.03
N VAL A 43 -12.80 -6.62 1.54
CA VAL A 43 -11.52 -6.51 0.82
C VAL A 43 -11.66 -5.63 -0.42
N GLN A 44 -12.70 -5.85 -1.23
CA GLN A 44 -12.92 -5.05 -2.43
C GLN A 44 -13.23 -3.58 -2.12
N LYS A 45 -14.01 -3.31 -1.07
CA LYS A 45 -14.26 -1.93 -0.63
C LYS A 45 -12.97 -1.22 -0.24
N LEU A 46 -12.12 -1.89 0.55
CA LEU A 46 -10.84 -1.33 0.98
C LEU A 46 -9.91 -1.06 -0.22
N VAL A 47 -9.85 -1.98 -1.20
CA VAL A 47 -9.10 -1.78 -2.45
C VAL A 47 -9.56 -0.51 -3.17
N VAL A 48 -10.87 -0.30 -3.29
CA VAL A 48 -11.42 0.91 -3.95
C VAL A 48 -11.03 2.17 -3.17
N LYS A 49 -11.16 2.14 -1.85
CA LYS A 49 -10.87 3.30 -0.99
C LYS A 49 -9.39 3.69 -0.98
N LEU A 50 -8.48 2.75 -1.18
CA LEU A 50 -7.03 3.02 -1.22
C LEU A 50 -6.49 3.32 -2.62
N ARG A 51 -7.25 3.02 -3.67
CA ARG A 51 -6.79 3.19 -5.06
C ARG A 51 -6.49 4.64 -5.42
N GLU A 52 -7.41 5.55 -5.09
CA GLU A 52 -7.23 6.97 -5.43
C GLU A 52 -6.05 7.59 -4.67
N PRO A 53 -5.92 7.43 -3.34
CA PRO A 53 -4.71 7.85 -2.62
C PRO A 53 -3.43 7.27 -3.20
N ALA A 54 -3.42 5.98 -3.54
CA ALA A 54 -2.25 5.33 -4.14
C ALA A 54 -1.86 5.95 -5.50
N GLN A 55 -2.85 6.22 -6.35
CA GLN A 55 -2.59 6.87 -7.64
C GLN A 55 -1.97 8.26 -7.45
N ILE A 56 -2.48 9.04 -6.51
CA ILE A 56 -1.93 10.38 -6.19
C ILE A 56 -0.47 10.26 -5.71
N ILE A 57 -0.18 9.26 -4.86
CA ILE A 57 1.19 9.01 -4.37
C ILE A 57 2.11 8.66 -5.54
N ASP A 58 1.68 7.78 -6.44
CA ASP A 58 2.45 7.37 -7.62
C ASP A 58 2.69 8.56 -8.57
N ASP A 59 1.68 9.40 -8.81
CA ASP A 59 1.80 10.58 -9.66
C ASP A 59 2.82 11.58 -9.09
N VAL A 60 2.78 11.85 -7.78
CA VAL A 60 3.76 12.73 -7.11
C VAL A 60 5.14 12.09 -7.12
N TYR A 61 5.26 10.78 -6.85
CA TYR A 61 6.52 10.06 -6.91
C TYR A 61 7.15 10.15 -8.30
N ASN A 62 6.38 9.91 -9.36
CA ASN A 62 6.85 10.02 -10.74
C ASN A 62 7.28 11.45 -11.07
N GLY A 63 6.56 12.46 -10.58
CA GLY A 63 7.00 13.85 -10.69
C GLY A 63 8.33 14.14 -9.99
N LEU A 64 8.63 13.49 -8.86
CA LEU A 64 9.95 13.56 -8.22
C LEU A 64 11.03 12.87 -9.06
N VAL A 65 10.71 11.73 -9.67
CA VAL A 65 11.62 11.02 -10.59
C VAL A 65 11.94 11.89 -11.80
N ASP A 66 10.93 12.52 -12.43
CA ASP A 66 11.13 13.42 -13.57
C ASP A 66 11.97 14.65 -13.21
N LYS A 67 11.81 15.16 -11.98
CA LYS A 67 12.49 16.36 -11.51
C LYS A 67 13.95 16.12 -11.14
N TYR A 68 14.27 14.98 -10.54
CA TYR A 68 15.59 14.71 -9.94
C TYR A 68 16.32 13.51 -10.52
N GLY A 69 15.65 12.71 -11.35
CA GLY A 69 16.23 11.55 -12.02
C GLY A 69 17.18 11.93 -13.13
N ASP A 70 18.03 10.98 -13.49
CA ASP A 70 18.92 11.11 -14.64
C ASP A 70 18.22 10.57 -15.88
N LYS A 71 18.38 11.26 -17.01
CA LYS A 71 17.94 10.73 -18.30
C LYS A 71 18.84 9.57 -18.71
N GLN A 72 18.22 8.43 -18.98
CA GLN A 72 18.89 7.27 -19.54
C GLN A 72 19.04 7.40 -21.06
N GLU A 73 19.90 6.58 -21.65
CA GLU A 73 20.08 6.51 -23.11
C GLU A 73 18.79 6.07 -23.84
N SER A 74 17.90 5.35 -23.15
CA SER A 74 16.56 4.98 -23.64
C SER A 74 15.61 6.18 -23.79
N GLY A 75 15.96 7.35 -23.24
CA GLY A 75 15.10 8.53 -23.16
C GLY A 75 14.21 8.55 -21.91
N GLU A 76 14.17 7.46 -21.14
CA GLU A 76 13.45 7.39 -19.85
C GLU A 76 14.22 8.15 -18.76
N THR A 77 13.49 8.76 -17.83
CA THR A 77 14.08 9.39 -16.65
C THR A 77 13.96 8.43 -15.48
N ALA A 78 15.08 8.14 -14.82
CA ALA A 78 15.12 7.20 -13.72
C ALA A 78 16.07 7.69 -12.63
N VAL A 79 15.73 7.39 -11.38
CA VAL A 79 16.64 7.62 -10.26
C VAL A 79 17.60 6.44 -10.19
N ILE A 80 18.89 6.72 -10.35
CA ILE A 80 19.94 5.70 -10.23
C ILE A 80 20.29 5.57 -8.75
N PHE A 81 20.10 4.39 -8.17
CA PHE A 81 20.49 4.15 -6.78
C PHE A 81 21.98 3.78 -6.71
N PRO A 82 22.70 4.15 -5.64
CA PRO A 82 24.14 3.91 -5.51
C PRO A 82 24.59 2.43 -5.50
N GLY A 83 23.69 1.47 -5.71
CA GLY A 83 24.00 0.04 -5.89
C GLY A 83 23.99 -0.43 -7.36
N ASP A 84 23.35 0.31 -8.27
CA ASP A 84 23.14 -0.12 -9.66
C ASP A 84 24.36 0.10 -10.56
N PHE A 85 25.27 0.98 -10.12
CA PHE A 85 26.58 1.16 -10.74
C PHE A 85 27.59 1.35 -9.61
N GLN A 86 28.52 0.40 -9.45
CA GLN A 86 29.50 0.36 -8.35
C GLN A 86 30.39 1.62 -8.20
N HIS A 87 30.24 2.66 -9.03
CA HIS A 87 31.17 3.79 -9.10
C HIS A 87 30.53 5.16 -9.39
N ARG A 88 29.20 5.36 -9.28
CA ARG A 88 28.63 6.71 -9.44
C ARG A 88 28.58 7.47 -8.10
N PRO A 89 29.17 8.68 -8.01
CA PRO A 89 28.99 9.53 -6.83
C PRO A 89 27.52 9.92 -6.71
N VAL A 90 27.01 9.94 -5.47
CA VAL A 90 25.65 10.39 -5.16
C VAL A 90 25.50 11.85 -5.62
N SER A 91 24.61 12.11 -6.58
CA SER A 91 24.36 13.46 -7.07
C SER A 91 23.57 14.27 -6.03
N ALA A 92 23.70 15.60 -6.06
CA ALA A 92 22.87 16.48 -5.24
C ALA A 92 21.37 16.30 -5.54
N GLY A 93 21.02 15.99 -6.81
CA GLY A 93 19.66 15.63 -7.21
C GLY A 93 19.16 14.37 -6.52
N HIS A 94 19.98 13.33 -6.40
CA HIS A 94 19.63 12.11 -5.68
C HIS A 94 19.37 12.36 -4.18
N ILE A 95 20.19 13.20 -3.54
CA ILE A 95 19.98 13.59 -2.13
C ILE A 95 18.63 14.30 -1.97
N GLN A 96 18.31 15.24 -2.86
CA GLN A 96 17.03 15.95 -2.81
C GLN A 96 15.85 15.03 -3.10
N PHE A 97 15.99 14.11 -4.06
CA PHE A 97 14.98 13.09 -4.33
C PHE A 97 14.68 12.25 -3.09
N LEU A 98 15.71 11.75 -2.39
CA LEU A 98 15.52 10.96 -1.17
C LEU A 98 14.84 11.77 -0.07
N ALA A 99 15.18 13.06 0.08
CA ALA A 99 14.55 13.94 1.05
C ALA A 99 13.06 14.16 0.75
N ASP A 100 12.72 14.54 -0.48
CA ASP A 100 11.34 14.81 -0.90
C ASP A 100 10.50 13.53 -0.89
N ARG A 101 11.06 12.41 -1.36
CA ARG A 101 10.42 11.09 -1.28
C ARG A 101 10.14 10.69 0.16
N LYS A 102 11.08 10.91 1.08
CA LYS A 102 10.88 10.61 2.50
C LYS A 102 9.72 11.43 3.08
N LEU A 103 9.63 12.72 2.72
CA LEU A 103 8.52 13.57 3.14
C LEU A 103 7.19 13.08 2.57
N LEU A 104 7.15 12.75 1.28
CA LEU A 104 5.96 12.18 0.63
C LEU A 104 5.49 10.92 1.36
N MET A 105 6.39 9.96 1.60
CA MET A 105 6.04 8.67 2.21
C MET A 105 5.66 8.79 3.68
N ALA A 106 6.21 9.77 4.40
CA ALA A 106 5.92 10.00 5.82
C ALA A 106 4.61 10.77 6.07
N GLN A 107 4.02 11.38 5.03
CA GLN A 107 2.76 12.10 5.20
C GLN A 107 1.64 11.12 5.58
N THR A 108 0.91 11.50 6.61
CA THR A 108 -0.25 10.76 7.10
C THR A 108 -1.52 11.22 6.39
N VAL A 109 -2.38 10.26 6.07
CA VAL A 109 -3.72 10.47 5.53
C VAL A 109 -4.75 9.67 6.31
N GLN A 110 -5.96 10.22 6.35
CA GLN A 110 -7.11 9.56 6.95
C GLN A 110 -7.90 8.85 5.86
N VAL A 111 -8.01 7.53 5.98
CA VAL A 111 -8.82 6.71 5.11
C VAL A 111 -10.06 6.34 5.91
N ASP A 112 -11.21 6.91 5.53
CA ASP A 112 -12.50 6.38 5.98
C ASP A 112 -12.58 4.95 5.48
N ALA A 113 -12.37 3.93 6.29
CA ALA A 113 -12.49 2.52 5.94
C ALA A 113 -12.57 1.66 7.21
N ASP A 114 -13.38 0.61 7.18
CA ASP A 114 -13.37 -0.37 8.25
C ASP A 114 -12.16 -1.30 8.13
N LYS A 115 -11.57 -1.66 9.27
CA LYS A 115 -10.63 -2.78 9.30
C LYS A 115 -11.35 -4.06 8.93
N ILE A 116 -10.69 -4.89 8.12
CA ILE A 116 -11.24 -6.17 7.69
C ILE A 116 -10.93 -7.22 8.74
N ARG A 117 -11.96 -7.91 9.22
CA ARG A 117 -11.80 -9.05 10.12
C ARG A 117 -11.62 -10.31 9.26
N LEU A 118 -10.41 -10.87 9.29
CA LEU A 118 -10.09 -12.11 8.61
C LEU A 118 -10.35 -13.29 9.54
N PRO A 119 -11.06 -14.33 9.06
CA PRO A 119 -11.33 -15.51 9.86
C PRO A 119 -10.07 -16.36 10.03
N LEU A 120 -9.87 -17.00 11.20
CA LEU A 120 -8.79 -17.98 11.41
C LEU A 120 -8.89 -19.20 10.48
N GLU A 121 -10.09 -19.51 9.98
CA GLU A 121 -10.34 -20.65 9.09
C GLU A 121 -11.25 -20.28 7.92
N ILE A 122 -11.01 -20.93 6.77
CA ILE A 122 -11.88 -20.89 5.59
C ILE A 122 -12.20 -22.33 5.19
N ASP A 123 -13.49 -22.64 5.04
CA ASP A 123 -13.97 -23.98 4.66
C ASP A 123 -13.41 -25.11 5.55
N GLY A 124 -13.28 -24.84 6.86
CA GLY A 124 -12.76 -25.80 7.85
C GLY A 124 -11.26 -26.06 7.74
N LYS A 125 -10.51 -25.16 7.09
CA LYS A 125 -9.04 -25.21 7.02
C LYS A 125 -8.45 -23.93 7.59
N PRO A 126 -7.29 -24.01 8.27
CA PRO A 126 -6.56 -22.83 8.71
C PRO A 126 -6.31 -21.86 7.56
N LEU A 127 -6.55 -20.58 7.82
CA LEU A 127 -6.25 -19.51 6.88
C LEU A 127 -4.76 -19.52 6.54
N GLN A 128 -4.44 -19.68 5.25
CA GLN A 128 -3.08 -19.64 4.73
C GLN A 128 -2.88 -18.30 4.02
N ILE A 129 -2.22 -17.36 4.69
CA ILE A 129 -1.78 -16.08 4.12
C ILE A 129 -0.28 -15.92 4.42
N GLU A 130 0.46 -15.42 3.45
CA GLU A 130 1.87 -15.10 3.66
C GLU A 130 2.04 -14.03 4.75
N PRO A 131 2.97 -14.22 5.71
CA PRO A 131 3.19 -13.23 6.79
C PRO A 131 3.50 -11.82 6.28
N THR A 132 4.14 -11.70 5.11
CA THR A 132 4.45 -10.43 4.44
C THR A 132 3.20 -9.63 4.10
N ILE A 133 2.14 -10.31 3.63
CA ILE A 133 0.83 -9.70 3.34
C ILE A 133 0.21 -9.17 4.64
N LEU A 134 0.29 -9.94 5.74
CA LEU A 134 -0.26 -9.54 7.02
C LEU A 134 0.45 -8.31 7.59
N ILE A 135 1.78 -8.27 7.52
CA ILE A 135 2.58 -7.13 7.96
C ILE A 135 2.27 -5.88 7.14
N ALA A 136 2.22 -6.01 5.81
CA ALA A 136 1.91 -4.89 4.92
C ALA A 136 0.50 -4.31 5.11
N LEU A 137 -0.39 -5.05 5.77
CA LEU A 137 -1.80 -4.70 5.99
C LEU A 137 -2.18 -4.63 7.48
N GLU A 138 -1.20 -4.57 8.39
CA GLU A 138 -1.43 -4.69 9.84
C GLU A 138 -2.40 -3.63 10.39
N LYS A 139 -2.39 -2.42 9.81
CA LYS A 139 -3.30 -1.34 10.20
C LYS A 139 -4.70 -1.49 9.61
N LEU A 140 -4.84 -2.29 8.56
CA LEU A 140 -6.05 -2.45 7.76
C LEU A 140 -6.81 -3.74 8.07
N LEU A 141 -6.17 -4.70 8.76
CA LEU A 141 -6.71 -6.01 9.06
C LEU A 141 -6.76 -6.27 10.57
N ILE A 142 -7.63 -7.20 10.95
CA ILE A 142 -7.66 -7.87 12.25
C ILE A 142 -7.83 -9.36 11.95
N VAL A 143 -7.02 -10.23 12.56
CA VAL A 143 -7.15 -11.68 12.41
C VAL A 143 -7.87 -12.23 13.64
N GLU A 144 -9.02 -12.89 13.44
CA GLU A 144 -9.91 -13.37 14.51
C GLU A 144 -10.55 -14.74 14.20
#